data_AF-A0A934LVD2-F1
#
_entry.id   AF-A0A934LVD2-F1
#
_cell.length_a   1.000
_cell.length_b   1.000
_cell.length_c   1.000
_cell.angle_alpha   90.00
_cell.angle_beta   90.00
_cell.angle_gamma   90.00
#
_symmetry.space_group_name_H-M   'P 1'
#
loop_
_entity.id
_entity.type
_entity.pdbx_description
1 polymer ?
#
loop_
_entity_poly.entity_id
_entity_poly.type
_entity_poly.pdbx_seq_one_letter_code
_entity_poly.pdbx_strand_id
1 'polypeptide(L)'
;MNDRHRFWGRFLLMIIVVLTTAPTLHRNLAAAQTPPVKIIFVHHSTGQNLIEQGEVRSTFADLGYEFWDHGYNGDGLADPQGNPLGINWDFPGDNTDPDGWYTTFNQPATVPASNAFSHMLEYDVIIFKSCFPNADIQSEEQFENYRRYFLSIRDVIDQHPDKLFIALTLPPLVPNSTTPEAAERAQQWAEYLTSPEFLDGHPNLVVFNFFNLLADEAGFLRADFRPDEWDSHPNERANQTIGPLFVNFVHLAIRSFTPGIPPAESVTQSEPATQTTDTTVRVNDLLSGFEIAELSEDRWWTYTNEPVNSFACMLDQPGRESDQTLRMDFDIPREGSAGCGVNFQSDPGWADYDGIRFYWKADQLDLVMVFALAATDSDLAAEEAAPFEKLLSTSGEEWTQVTVLWSDLVKADWFGDAGPSQFDPAWVVWAYFNVGYWEKDQAGTIWIDDIQLINAN
;
A
#
# COMPACT_ATOMS: atom_id res chain seq x y z
N MET A 1 13.88 56.58 87.81
CA MET A 1 13.09 57.75 87.38
C MET A 1 13.69 58.29 86.10
N ASN A 2 12.92 58.16 85.01
CA ASN A 2 12.76 59.10 83.91
C ASN A 2 13.95 59.75 83.17
N ASP A 3 14.03 59.35 81.89
CA ASP A 3 13.73 60.17 80.70
C ASP A 3 14.86 60.90 79.94
N ARG A 4 14.76 60.70 78.62
CA ARG A 4 14.94 61.64 77.49
C ARG A 4 16.31 61.89 76.83
N HIS A 5 16.27 61.50 75.55
CA HIS A 5 16.53 62.26 74.32
C HIS A 5 17.95 62.48 73.77
N ARG A 6 18.04 62.03 72.51
CA ARG A 6 18.74 62.57 71.33
C ARG A 6 20.27 62.66 71.41
N PHE A 7 20.94 62.05 70.44
CA PHE A 7 21.96 62.77 69.68
C PHE A 7 22.22 62.16 68.29
N TRP A 8 22.56 63.05 67.36
CA TRP A 8 22.93 62.82 65.97
C TRP A 8 24.38 62.37 65.81
N GLY A 9 24.72 61.76 64.67
CA GLY A 9 26.11 61.66 64.21
C GLY A 9 26.28 60.79 62.95
N ARG A 10 26.50 61.42 61.80
CA ARG A 10 26.85 60.77 60.53
C ARG A 10 28.35 60.42 60.50
N PHE A 11 28.70 59.23 60.01
CA PHE A 11 30.00 58.95 59.37
C PHE A 11 29.79 57.90 58.27
N LEU A 12 30.27 58.21 57.06
CA LEU A 12 30.18 57.39 55.86
C LEU A 12 31.41 56.47 55.82
N LEU A 13 31.21 55.15 55.73
CA LEU A 13 32.28 54.15 55.70
C LEU A 13 32.48 53.63 54.26
N MET A 14 33.70 53.77 53.72
CA MET A 14 34.17 53.05 52.53
C MET A 14 34.35 51.56 52.88
N ILE A 15 33.76 50.67 52.09
CA ILE A 15 34.01 49.21 52.16
C ILE A 15 34.72 48.79 50.86
N ILE A 16 35.91 48.23 51.04
CA ILE A 16 36.70 47.53 50.03
C ILE A 16 36.14 46.11 49.92
N VAL A 17 35.68 45.71 48.73
CA VAL A 17 35.24 44.33 48.44
C VAL A 17 36.40 43.59 47.77
N VAL A 18 36.87 42.53 48.43
CA VAL A 18 37.84 41.58 47.90
C VAL A 18 37.09 40.60 46.98
N LEU A 19 37.38 40.64 45.69
CA LEU A 19 36.87 39.71 44.68
C LEU A 19 37.65 38.38 44.76
N THR A 20 36.99 37.31 45.18
CA THR A 20 37.48 35.94 45.06
C THR A 20 37.10 35.40 43.67
N THR A 21 38.10 35.11 42.85
CA THR A 21 37.93 34.47 41.54
C THR A 21 37.73 32.97 41.72
N ALA A 22 36.48 32.50 41.64
CA ALA A 22 36.19 31.09 41.38
C ALA A 22 36.47 30.80 39.90
N PRO A 23 37.12 29.66 39.56
CA PRO A 23 37.29 29.28 38.16
C PRO A 23 35.91 28.94 37.58
N THR A 24 35.42 29.77 36.67
CA THR A 24 34.28 29.46 35.83
C THR A 24 34.66 28.29 34.94
N LEU A 25 34.18 27.10 35.32
CA LEU A 25 34.14 25.94 34.45
C LEU A 25 33.25 26.30 33.26
N HIS A 26 33.81 26.91 32.22
CA HIS A 26 33.16 27.05 30.93
C HIS A 26 33.05 25.63 30.37
N ARG A 27 31.95 24.95 30.68
CA ARG A 27 31.45 23.85 29.86
C ARG A 27 31.24 24.44 28.47
N ASN A 28 32.18 24.17 27.57
CA ASN A 28 31.89 24.16 26.14
C ASN A 28 30.81 23.09 25.93
N LEU A 29 29.56 23.47 26.11
CA LEU A 29 28.46 22.85 25.39
C LEU A 29 28.69 23.27 23.94
N ALA A 30 29.51 22.51 23.21
CA ALA A 30 29.24 22.36 21.80
C ALA A 30 27.78 21.90 21.74
N ALA A 31 26.89 22.78 21.27
CA ALA A 31 25.55 22.34 20.90
C ALA A 31 25.78 21.14 19.98
N ALA A 32 25.33 19.95 20.39
CA ALA A 32 25.31 18.82 19.50
C ALA A 32 24.47 19.29 18.31
N GLN A 33 25.13 19.59 17.19
CA GLN A 33 24.42 19.87 15.96
C GLN A 33 23.65 18.58 15.66
N THR A 34 22.32 18.65 15.65
CA THR A 34 21.51 17.56 15.15
C THR A 34 22.07 17.17 13.79
N PRO A 35 22.31 15.87 13.53
CA PRO A 35 22.77 15.45 12.21
C PRO A 35 21.80 15.99 11.13
N PRO A 36 22.32 16.32 9.94
CA PRO A 36 21.47 16.80 8.85
C PRO A 36 20.44 15.74 8.49
N VAL A 37 19.22 16.19 8.14
CA VAL A 37 18.17 15.30 7.63
C VAL A 37 18.62 14.75 6.28
N LYS A 38 18.51 13.43 6.13
CA LYS A 38 18.88 12.70 4.91
C LYS A 38 17.65 12.47 4.04
N ILE A 39 17.74 12.94 2.80
CA ILE A 39 16.70 12.79 1.78
C ILE A 39 17.21 11.79 0.75
N ILE A 40 16.41 10.80 0.38
CA ILE A 40 16.64 9.96 -0.79
C ILE A 40 15.55 10.24 -1.83
N PHE A 41 15.94 10.52 -3.07
CA PHE A 41 15.02 10.53 -4.20
C PHE A 41 15.32 9.36 -5.13
N VAL A 42 14.41 8.39 -5.19
CA VAL A 42 14.52 7.28 -6.13
C VAL A 42 13.76 7.65 -7.40
N HIS A 43 14.46 7.64 -8.52
CA HIS A 43 13.93 8.19 -9.77
C HIS A 43 14.56 7.56 -11.01
N HIS A 44 13.87 7.71 -12.13
CA HIS A 44 14.40 7.45 -13.47
C HIS A 44 14.25 8.69 -14.34
N SER A 45 14.99 8.77 -15.45
CA SER A 45 14.69 9.66 -16.59
C SER A 45 14.34 11.11 -16.17
N THR A 46 13.06 11.49 -16.12
CA THR A 46 12.59 12.84 -15.76
C THR A 46 13.05 13.31 -14.39
N GLY A 47 13.31 12.41 -13.45
CA GLY A 47 13.89 12.76 -12.15
C GLY A 47 15.32 13.27 -12.27
N GLN A 48 16.15 12.62 -13.08
CA GLN A 48 17.53 13.06 -13.35
C GLN A 48 17.53 14.46 -13.95
N ASN A 49 16.67 14.70 -14.96
CA ASN A 49 16.54 16.02 -15.57
C ASN A 49 16.09 17.09 -14.55
N LEU A 50 15.12 16.77 -13.68
CA LEU A 50 14.69 17.68 -12.63
C LEU A 50 15.84 18.00 -11.66
N ILE A 51 16.64 17.00 -11.30
CA ILE A 51 17.78 17.18 -10.38
C ILE A 51 18.85 18.08 -11.01
N GLU A 52 19.30 17.73 -12.21
CA GLU A 52 20.42 18.39 -12.88
C GLU A 52 20.06 19.79 -13.37
N GLN A 53 18.88 19.96 -13.98
CA GLN A 53 18.48 21.20 -14.63
C GLN A 53 17.68 22.10 -13.68
N GLY A 54 17.08 21.53 -12.63
CA GLY A 54 16.30 22.25 -11.63
C GLY A 54 17.09 22.69 -10.39
N GLU A 55 18.41 22.49 -10.36
CA GLU A 55 19.29 22.86 -9.24
C GLU A 55 18.87 22.23 -7.90
N VAL A 56 18.30 21.02 -7.94
CA VAL A 56 17.68 20.39 -6.75
C VAL A 56 18.73 20.10 -5.68
N ARG A 57 19.84 19.47 -6.07
CA ARG A 57 20.89 19.06 -5.13
C ARG A 57 21.57 20.26 -4.47
N SER A 58 21.96 21.25 -5.25
CA SER A 58 22.60 22.49 -4.76
C SER A 58 21.67 23.24 -3.81
N THR A 59 20.38 23.35 -4.16
CA THR A 59 19.40 24.06 -3.31
C THR A 59 19.11 23.31 -2.00
N PHE A 60 19.04 21.97 -2.00
CA PHE A 60 18.93 21.20 -0.75
C PHE A 60 20.18 21.33 0.13
N ALA A 61 21.37 21.34 -0.46
CA ALA A 61 22.62 21.55 0.26
C ALA A 61 22.67 22.94 0.93
N ASP A 62 22.22 24.00 0.24
CA ASP A 62 22.09 25.36 0.80
C ASP A 62 21.12 25.44 1.98
N LEU A 63 20.11 24.56 2.01
CA LEU A 63 19.16 24.43 3.12
C LEU A 63 19.68 23.53 4.27
N GLY A 64 20.86 22.93 4.12
CA GLY A 64 21.50 22.09 5.12
C GLY A 64 21.05 20.63 5.14
N TYR A 65 20.47 20.13 4.04
CA TYR A 65 20.08 18.73 3.88
C TYR A 65 21.17 17.90 3.21
N GLU A 66 21.24 16.61 3.56
CA GLU A 66 21.98 15.62 2.79
C GLU A 66 21.05 15.01 1.74
N PHE A 67 21.14 15.48 0.49
CA PHE A 67 20.33 14.96 -0.62
C PHE A 67 21.06 13.85 -1.37
N TRP A 68 20.50 12.66 -1.29
CA TRP A 68 20.91 11.48 -2.02
C TRP A 68 19.85 11.18 -3.09
N ASP A 69 20.25 10.49 -4.14
CA ASP A 69 19.34 9.97 -5.14
C ASP A 69 19.84 8.64 -5.68
N HIS A 70 18.89 7.84 -6.14
CA HIS A 70 19.15 6.56 -6.78
C HIS A 70 18.45 6.57 -8.13
N GLY A 71 19.24 6.40 -9.19
CA GLY A 71 18.79 6.41 -10.59
C GLY A 71 18.28 5.03 -11.02
N TYR A 72 18.50 4.69 -12.29
CA TYR A 72 18.37 3.30 -12.71
C TYR A 72 19.32 2.41 -11.89
N ASN A 73 19.02 1.13 -11.75
CA ASN A 73 19.92 0.15 -11.12
C ASN A 73 21.35 0.20 -11.71
N GLY A 74 21.47 0.52 -13.01
CA GLY A 74 22.75 0.74 -13.69
C GLY A 74 23.48 2.03 -13.29
N ASP A 75 22.76 3.07 -12.89
CA ASP A 75 23.32 4.33 -12.39
C ASP A 75 23.69 4.21 -10.90
N GLY A 76 22.76 3.64 -10.12
CA GLY A 76 22.88 3.41 -8.69
C GLY A 76 22.73 4.67 -7.84
N LEU A 77 23.29 4.60 -6.64
CA LEU A 77 23.26 5.66 -5.63
C LEU A 77 24.27 6.76 -5.94
N ALA A 78 23.84 8.02 -5.83
CA ALA A 78 24.73 9.18 -5.80
C ALA A 78 24.71 9.87 -4.43
N ASP A 79 25.89 10.36 -4.04
CA ASP A 79 26.11 11.02 -2.74
C ASP A 79 25.60 12.48 -2.72
N PRO A 80 25.65 13.18 -1.56
CA PRO A 80 25.23 14.58 -1.46
C PRO A 80 26.03 15.57 -2.31
N GLN A 81 27.18 15.16 -2.83
CA GLN A 81 27.97 15.95 -3.78
C GLN A 81 27.63 15.61 -5.25
N GLY A 82 26.75 14.63 -5.48
CA GLY A 82 26.35 14.15 -6.80
C GLY A 82 27.34 13.17 -7.41
N ASN A 83 28.26 12.59 -6.62
CA ASN A 83 29.16 11.57 -7.14
C ASN A 83 28.45 10.21 -7.15
N PRO A 84 28.47 9.48 -8.27
CA PRO A 84 27.97 8.11 -8.30
C PRO A 84 28.88 7.21 -7.46
N LEU A 85 28.28 6.38 -6.62
CA LEU A 85 29.00 5.48 -5.72
C LEU A 85 29.18 4.07 -6.30
N GLY A 86 28.51 3.75 -7.41
CA GLY A 86 28.47 2.40 -7.97
C GLY A 86 27.78 1.39 -7.05
N ILE A 87 26.95 1.88 -6.13
CA ILE A 87 26.13 1.05 -5.24
C ILE A 87 24.75 0.95 -5.87
N ASN A 88 24.33 -0.27 -6.18
CA ASN A 88 23.00 -0.58 -6.67
C ASN A 88 22.22 -1.30 -5.56
N TRP A 89 20.94 -0.94 -5.38
CA TRP A 89 20.04 -1.53 -4.40
C TRP A 89 19.16 -2.64 -4.98
N ASP A 90 19.33 -2.95 -6.27
CA ASP A 90 18.62 -3.99 -7.02
C ASP A 90 17.09 -3.84 -6.89
N PHE A 91 16.56 -2.68 -7.33
CA PHE A 91 15.12 -2.51 -7.48
C PHE A 91 14.57 -3.61 -8.40
N PRO A 92 13.54 -4.37 -8.00
CA PRO A 92 13.02 -5.48 -8.78
C PRO A 92 12.70 -5.09 -10.22
N GLY A 93 13.36 -5.73 -11.17
CA GLY A 93 13.17 -5.47 -12.60
C GLY A 93 13.58 -4.07 -13.07
N ASP A 94 14.28 -3.28 -12.24
CA ASP A 94 14.50 -1.85 -12.50
C ASP A 94 13.16 -1.11 -12.74
N ASN A 95 12.10 -1.56 -12.06
CA ASN A 95 10.73 -1.13 -12.31
C ASN A 95 10.29 -0.06 -11.30
N THR A 96 10.11 1.17 -11.77
CA THR A 96 9.55 2.30 -11.01
C THR A 96 8.12 2.65 -11.46
N ASP A 97 7.43 1.74 -12.13
CA ASP A 97 6.03 1.88 -12.49
C ASP A 97 5.16 1.58 -11.24
N PRO A 98 3.86 1.90 -11.22
CA PRO A 98 3.02 1.70 -10.04
C PRO A 98 3.04 0.28 -9.45
N ASP A 99 3.08 -0.75 -10.29
CA ASP A 99 3.23 -2.15 -9.89
C ASP A 99 4.64 -2.47 -9.36
N GLY A 100 5.68 -1.85 -9.95
CA GLY A 100 7.06 -1.94 -9.48
C GLY A 100 7.25 -1.31 -8.09
N TRP A 101 6.60 -0.18 -7.84
CA TRP A 101 6.54 0.42 -6.51
C TRP A 101 5.77 -0.45 -5.53
N TYR A 102 4.62 -1.00 -5.92
CA TYR A 102 3.90 -1.97 -5.10
C TYR A 102 4.79 -3.16 -4.71
N THR A 103 5.53 -3.73 -5.68
CA THR A 103 6.48 -4.82 -5.44
C THR A 103 7.59 -4.40 -4.49
N THR A 104 8.13 -3.19 -4.66
CA THR A 104 9.22 -2.67 -3.84
C THR A 104 8.76 -2.43 -2.40
N PHE A 105 7.66 -1.71 -2.19
CA PHE A 105 7.17 -1.37 -0.85
C PHE A 105 6.72 -2.60 -0.06
N ASN A 106 6.29 -3.69 -0.73
CA ASN A 106 5.95 -4.94 -0.06
C ASN A 106 7.16 -5.85 0.21
N GLN A 107 8.39 -5.40 -0.05
CA GLN A 107 9.57 -6.13 0.41
C GLN A 107 9.67 -6.10 1.95
N PRO A 108 10.16 -7.18 2.60
CA PRO A 108 10.32 -7.19 4.05
C PRO A 108 11.35 -6.16 4.50
N ALA A 109 11.04 -5.40 5.55
CA ALA A 109 12.01 -4.51 6.19
C ALA A 109 13.08 -5.33 6.95
N THR A 110 14.35 -5.13 6.61
CA THR A 110 15.49 -5.92 7.13
C THR A 110 16.54 -5.04 7.80
N VAL A 111 17.22 -5.60 8.82
CA VAL A 111 18.35 -4.96 9.50
C VAL A 111 19.48 -6.00 9.68
N PRO A 112 20.65 -5.83 9.01
CA PRO A 112 20.99 -4.75 8.09
C PRO A 112 20.14 -4.77 6.80
N ALA A 113 20.05 -3.64 6.10
CA ALA A 113 19.30 -3.54 4.86
C ALA A 113 19.84 -4.53 3.82
N SER A 114 18.95 -5.36 3.25
CA SER A 114 19.29 -6.37 2.25
C SER A 114 18.45 -6.31 0.98
N ASN A 115 17.56 -5.32 0.85
CA ASN A 115 16.71 -5.10 -0.32
C ASN A 115 16.46 -3.60 -0.52
N ALA A 116 15.91 -3.24 -1.69
CA ALA A 116 15.69 -1.86 -2.10
C ALA A 116 14.87 -1.07 -1.07
N PHE A 117 13.76 -1.64 -0.59
CA PHE A 117 12.93 -0.99 0.42
C PHE A 117 13.69 -0.73 1.73
N SER A 118 14.42 -1.72 2.23
CA SER A 118 15.20 -1.57 3.46
C SER A 118 16.29 -0.52 3.34
N HIS A 119 16.89 -0.36 2.15
CA HIS A 119 17.84 0.73 1.89
C HIS A 119 17.16 2.10 1.88
N MET A 120 15.95 2.22 1.32
CA MET A 120 15.17 3.46 1.38
C MET A 120 14.89 3.86 2.84
N LEU A 121 14.60 2.89 3.71
CA LEU A 121 14.32 3.13 5.14
C LEU A 121 15.54 3.63 5.95
N GLU A 122 16.75 3.62 5.39
CA GLU A 122 17.95 4.21 6.02
C GLU A 122 17.94 5.75 6.02
N TYR A 123 17.01 6.38 5.28
CA TYR A 123 16.87 7.83 5.12
C TYR A 123 15.72 8.38 5.96
N ASP A 124 15.72 9.68 6.24
CA ASP A 124 14.66 10.34 7.02
C ASP A 124 13.47 10.73 6.14
N VAL A 125 13.76 11.08 4.89
CA VAL A 125 12.78 11.49 3.88
C VAL A 125 12.97 10.64 2.63
N ILE A 126 11.91 9.96 2.21
CA ILE A 126 11.91 9.07 1.04
C ILE A 126 11.01 9.67 -0.04
N ILE A 127 11.60 9.97 -1.19
CA ILE A 127 10.90 10.52 -2.33
C ILE A 127 10.91 9.47 -3.45
N PHE A 128 9.75 9.19 -4.05
CA PHE A 128 9.62 8.19 -5.10
C PHE A 128 8.66 8.66 -6.20
N LYS A 129 8.85 8.16 -7.42
CA LYS A 129 8.08 8.60 -8.59
C LYS A 129 8.03 7.57 -9.72
N SER A 130 6.98 7.60 -10.52
CA SER A 130 6.89 6.88 -11.80
C SER A 130 7.18 7.78 -13.01
N CYS A 131 7.68 7.21 -14.11
CA CYS A 131 8.02 7.98 -15.31
C CYS A 131 6.81 8.26 -16.21
N PHE A 132 6.93 9.15 -17.20
CA PHE A 132 5.82 9.58 -18.06
C PHE A 132 5.12 8.48 -18.87
N PRO A 133 5.72 7.31 -19.22
CA PRO A 133 4.96 6.26 -19.90
C PRO A 133 3.77 5.76 -19.08
N ASN A 134 3.87 5.84 -17.75
CA ASN A 134 2.78 5.47 -16.84
C ASN A 134 1.58 6.42 -16.91
N ALA A 135 1.71 7.60 -17.53
CA ALA A 135 0.59 8.50 -17.80
C ALA A 135 -0.33 7.96 -18.88
N ASP A 136 0.08 6.93 -19.63
CA ASP A 136 -0.77 6.31 -20.65
C ASP A 136 -1.74 5.32 -19.99
N ILE A 137 -2.61 5.84 -19.13
CA ILE A 137 -3.63 5.05 -18.43
C ILE A 137 -4.73 4.78 -19.43
N GLN A 138 -4.75 3.61 -20.06
CA GLN A 138 -5.59 3.31 -21.23
C GLN A 138 -7.01 2.84 -20.88
N SER A 139 -7.26 2.45 -19.63
CA SER A 139 -8.53 1.90 -19.19
C SER A 139 -8.85 2.24 -17.73
N GLU A 140 -10.12 2.08 -17.36
CA GLU A 140 -10.57 2.17 -15.97
C GLU A 140 -9.95 1.08 -15.10
N GLU A 141 -9.78 -0.12 -15.67
CA GLU A 141 -9.11 -1.22 -14.97
C GLU A 141 -7.68 -0.87 -14.59
N GLN A 142 -6.91 -0.26 -15.50
CA GLN A 142 -5.55 0.20 -15.20
C GLN A 142 -5.55 1.31 -14.14
N PHE A 143 -6.53 2.22 -14.17
CA PHE A 143 -6.69 3.25 -13.16
C PHE A 143 -6.93 2.65 -11.77
N GLU A 144 -7.87 1.70 -11.66
CA GLU A 144 -8.15 1.02 -10.40
C GLU A 144 -6.98 0.13 -9.95
N ASN A 145 -6.19 -0.43 -10.86
CA ASN A 145 -4.95 -1.13 -10.51
C ASN A 145 -3.96 -0.18 -9.84
N TYR A 146 -3.73 1.01 -10.41
CA TYR A 146 -2.86 2.02 -9.80
C TYR A 146 -3.38 2.42 -8.43
N ARG A 147 -4.70 2.60 -8.28
CA ARG A 147 -5.34 2.91 -7.00
C ARG A 147 -5.05 1.83 -5.95
N ARG A 148 -5.24 0.55 -6.29
CA ARG A 148 -4.92 -0.59 -5.41
C ARG A 148 -3.44 -0.61 -5.00
N TYR A 149 -2.53 -0.41 -5.95
CA TYR A 149 -1.10 -0.36 -5.67
C TYR A 149 -0.73 0.76 -4.69
N PHE A 150 -1.24 1.98 -4.91
CA PHE A 150 -0.92 3.11 -4.06
C PHE A 150 -1.60 3.06 -2.69
N LEU A 151 -2.76 2.44 -2.56
CA LEU A 151 -3.36 2.15 -1.26
C LEU A 151 -2.48 1.18 -0.44
N SER A 152 -1.98 0.10 -1.06
CA SER A 152 -1.03 -0.81 -0.40
C SER A 152 0.29 -0.10 -0.03
N ILE A 153 0.84 0.72 -0.92
CA ILE A 153 2.03 1.54 -0.64
C ILE A 153 1.78 2.46 0.56
N ARG A 154 0.60 3.08 0.64
CA ARG A 154 0.19 3.95 1.74
C ARG A 154 0.09 3.19 3.07
N ASP A 155 -0.44 1.97 3.06
CA ASP A 155 -0.53 1.12 4.25
C ASP A 155 0.86 0.68 4.75
N VAL A 156 1.83 0.50 3.85
CA VAL A 156 3.23 0.28 4.22
C VAL A 156 3.84 1.57 4.80
N ILE A 157 3.60 2.71 4.18
CA ILE A 157 4.08 4.02 4.67
C ILE A 157 3.64 4.25 6.11
N ASP A 158 2.38 3.96 6.44
CA ASP A 158 1.81 4.10 7.78
C ASP A 158 2.54 3.29 8.87
N GLN A 159 3.26 2.24 8.49
CA GLN A 159 4.07 1.42 9.40
C GLN A 159 5.42 2.07 9.76
N HIS A 160 5.76 3.17 9.09
CA HIS A 160 7.00 3.93 9.27
C HIS A 160 6.72 5.39 9.69
N PRO A 161 6.04 5.62 10.83
CA PRO A 161 5.64 6.96 11.26
C PRO A 161 6.83 7.85 11.62
N ASP A 162 8.04 7.30 11.76
CA ASP A 162 9.28 8.04 11.98
C ASP A 162 9.91 8.60 10.70
N LYS A 163 9.40 8.22 9.52
CA LYS A 163 9.91 8.60 8.19
C LYS A 163 8.90 9.48 7.46
N LEU A 164 9.37 10.42 6.64
CA LEU A 164 8.50 11.18 5.74
C LEU A 164 8.56 10.60 4.33
N PHE A 165 7.41 10.25 3.76
CA PHE A 165 7.30 9.80 2.38
C PHE A 165 6.69 10.89 1.49
N ILE A 166 7.28 11.05 0.30
CA ILE A 166 6.84 12.01 -0.70
C ILE A 166 6.67 11.31 -2.03
N ALA A 167 5.42 11.11 -2.47
CA ALA A 167 5.13 10.65 -3.82
C ALA A 167 5.15 11.84 -4.79
N LEU A 168 5.80 11.70 -5.95
CA LEU A 168 5.60 12.63 -7.06
C LEU A 168 4.61 12.04 -8.04
N THR A 169 3.61 12.82 -8.45
CA THR A 169 2.71 12.42 -9.53
C THR A 169 3.50 12.27 -10.85
N LEU A 170 3.04 11.36 -11.69
CA LEU A 170 3.68 11.07 -12.97
C LEU A 170 3.67 12.31 -13.91
N PRO A 171 4.64 12.50 -14.81
CA PRO A 171 4.60 13.58 -15.80
C PRO A 171 3.57 13.27 -16.91
N PRO A 172 2.86 14.28 -17.47
CA PRO A 172 1.94 14.09 -18.58
C PRO A 172 2.66 13.73 -19.89
N LEU A 173 1.93 13.09 -20.82
CA LEU A 173 2.40 12.79 -22.16
C LEU A 173 2.14 13.95 -23.14
N VAL A 174 2.91 14.03 -24.23
CA VAL A 174 2.61 14.91 -25.36
C VAL A 174 1.37 14.43 -26.13
N PRO A 175 0.65 15.32 -26.84
CA PRO A 175 -0.57 14.96 -27.57
C PRO A 175 -0.40 13.86 -28.63
N ASN A 176 0.80 13.70 -29.21
CA ASN A 176 1.03 12.65 -30.22
C ASN A 176 1.40 11.29 -29.61
N SER A 177 1.54 11.20 -28.29
CA SER A 177 1.99 9.99 -27.58
C SER A 177 0.93 9.44 -26.62
N THR A 178 -0.30 9.98 -26.64
CA THR A 178 -1.44 9.47 -25.88
C THR A 178 -2.76 9.89 -26.54
N THR A 179 -3.91 9.48 -25.99
CA THR A 179 -5.24 9.95 -26.42
C THR A 179 -5.81 10.96 -25.42
N PRO A 180 -6.79 11.81 -25.81
CA PRO A 180 -7.46 12.70 -24.87
C PRO A 180 -8.05 11.97 -23.66
N GLU A 181 -8.62 10.78 -23.84
CA GLU A 181 -9.21 9.99 -22.75
C GLU A 181 -8.13 9.48 -21.78
N ALA A 182 -6.96 9.06 -22.30
CA ALA A 182 -5.83 8.65 -21.45
C ALA A 182 -5.18 9.83 -20.73
N ALA A 183 -5.06 10.99 -21.38
CA ALA A 183 -4.60 12.21 -20.74
C ALA A 183 -5.55 12.66 -19.61
N GLU A 184 -6.86 12.56 -19.82
CA GLU A 184 -7.87 12.85 -18.80
C GLU A 184 -7.75 11.89 -17.60
N ARG A 185 -7.59 10.57 -17.83
CA ARG A 185 -7.35 9.61 -16.74
C ARG A 185 -6.05 9.88 -15.98
N ALA A 186 -4.98 10.27 -16.67
CA ALA A 186 -3.72 10.65 -16.03
C ALA A 186 -3.88 11.89 -15.13
N GLN A 187 -4.69 12.86 -15.57
CA GLN A 187 -5.05 14.01 -14.76
C GLN A 187 -5.86 13.59 -13.53
N GLN A 188 -6.91 12.78 -13.71
CA GLN A 188 -7.71 12.24 -12.61
C GLN A 188 -6.86 11.46 -11.61
N TRP A 189 -5.83 10.75 -12.09
CA TRP A 189 -4.90 10.01 -11.23
C TRP A 189 -4.06 10.95 -10.37
N ALA A 190 -3.53 12.04 -10.95
CA ALA A 190 -2.82 13.05 -10.21
C ALA A 190 -3.73 13.77 -9.19
N GLU A 191 -4.98 14.02 -9.56
CA GLU A 191 -6.00 14.60 -8.66
C GLU A 191 -6.30 13.65 -7.49
N TYR A 192 -6.51 12.36 -7.75
CA TYR A 192 -6.74 11.34 -6.74
C TYR A 192 -5.59 11.27 -5.71
N LEU A 193 -4.34 11.17 -6.16
CA LEU A 193 -3.18 11.11 -5.26
C LEU A 193 -3.02 12.37 -4.39
N THR A 194 -3.56 13.51 -4.81
CA THR A 194 -3.50 14.77 -4.04
C THR A 194 -4.76 15.04 -3.23
N SER A 195 -5.75 14.16 -3.33
CA SER A 195 -7.04 14.32 -2.69
C SER A 195 -6.98 14.00 -1.19
N PRO A 196 -7.90 14.56 -0.40
CA PRO A 196 -8.12 14.13 0.98
C PRO A 196 -8.45 12.63 1.08
N GLU A 197 -9.11 12.04 0.07
CA GLU A 197 -9.43 10.61 0.07
C GLU A 197 -8.18 9.73 0.16
N PHE A 198 -7.10 10.14 -0.53
CA PHE A 198 -5.84 9.42 -0.49
C PHE A 198 -4.95 9.83 0.69
N LEU A 199 -4.98 11.09 1.11
CA LEU A 199 -4.02 11.65 2.08
C LEU A 199 -4.52 11.75 3.53
N ASP A 200 -5.83 11.86 3.76
CA ASP A 200 -6.37 12.07 5.10
C ASP A 200 -6.08 10.87 5.99
N GLY A 201 -5.53 11.15 7.17
CA GLY A 201 -5.15 10.12 8.14
C GLY A 201 -3.71 9.63 8.03
N HIS A 202 -2.96 10.06 7.01
CA HIS A 202 -1.60 9.60 6.73
C HIS A 202 -0.56 10.73 6.96
N PRO A 203 -0.20 11.05 8.21
CA PRO A 203 0.58 12.23 8.57
C PRO A 203 2.02 12.21 8.08
N ASN A 204 2.49 11.03 7.64
CA ASN A 204 3.83 10.79 7.13
C ASN A 204 3.87 10.60 5.60
N LEU A 205 2.77 10.87 4.89
CA LEU A 205 2.70 10.89 3.44
C LEU A 205 2.25 12.27 2.93
N VAL A 206 2.99 12.82 1.97
CA VAL A 206 2.55 13.97 1.18
C VAL A 206 2.81 13.73 -0.31
N VAL A 207 2.07 14.40 -1.18
CA VAL A 207 2.22 14.25 -2.64
C VAL A 207 2.62 15.57 -3.28
N PHE A 208 3.70 15.55 -4.06
CA PHE A 208 4.08 16.66 -4.94
C PHE A 208 3.41 16.49 -6.31
N ASN A 209 2.49 17.38 -6.64
CA ASN A 209 1.73 17.31 -7.89
C ASN A 209 2.54 17.82 -9.10
N PHE A 210 3.52 17.01 -9.52
CA PHE A 210 4.38 17.30 -10.67
C PHE A 210 3.58 17.35 -11.98
N PHE A 211 2.59 16.46 -12.14
CA PHE A 211 1.66 16.45 -13.28
C PHE A 211 1.03 17.82 -13.52
N ASN A 212 0.38 18.40 -12.50
CA ASN A 212 -0.34 19.66 -12.62
C ASN A 212 0.58 20.85 -12.93
N LEU A 213 1.85 20.79 -12.55
CA LEU A 213 2.83 21.84 -12.91
C LEU A 213 3.26 21.74 -14.38
N LEU A 214 3.19 20.54 -14.97
CA LEU A 214 3.62 20.25 -16.33
C LEU A 214 2.47 20.27 -17.35
N ALA A 215 1.26 19.94 -16.94
CA ALA A 215 0.11 19.75 -17.82
C ALA A 215 -0.56 21.06 -18.23
N ASP A 216 -1.15 21.06 -19.43
CA ASP A 216 -2.12 22.06 -19.84
C ASP A 216 -3.54 21.68 -19.38
N GLU A 217 -4.54 22.51 -19.69
CA GLU A 217 -5.94 22.28 -19.29
C GLU A 217 -6.55 20.99 -19.86
N ALA A 218 -5.92 20.38 -20.87
CA ALA A 218 -6.37 19.13 -21.49
C ALA A 218 -5.57 17.91 -21.01
N GLY A 219 -4.72 18.05 -19.99
CA GLY A 219 -3.96 16.96 -19.39
C GLY A 219 -2.70 16.57 -20.17
N PHE A 220 -2.32 17.30 -21.23
CA PHE A 220 -1.10 17.03 -21.99
C PHE A 220 0.08 17.85 -21.47
N LEU A 221 1.31 17.39 -21.70
CA LEU A 221 2.51 18.17 -21.40
C LEU A 221 2.41 19.53 -22.11
N ARG A 222 2.56 20.65 -21.40
CA ARG A 222 2.41 21.99 -21.99
C ARG A 222 3.36 22.21 -23.15
N ALA A 223 2.88 22.87 -24.20
CA ALA A 223 3.68 23.13 -25.41
C ALA A 223 5.01 23.86 -25.14
N ASP A 224 5.08 24.75 -24.13
CA ASP A 224 6.32 25.46 -23.76
C ASP A 224 7.29 24.62 -22.91
N PHE A 225 6.84 23.45 -22.44
CA PHE A 225 7.62 22.47 -21.68
C PHE A 225 8.00 21.22 -22.49
N ARG A 226 7.55 21.15 -23.75
CA ARG A 226 7.95 20.10 -24.69
C ARG A 226 9.33 20.38 -25.30
N PRO A 227 10.19 19.37 -25.47
CA PRO A 227 11.37 19.46 -26.31
C PRO A 227 10.99 19.34 -27.79
N ASP A 228 10.06 18.44 -28.12
CA ASP A 228 9.43 18.30 -29.43
C ASP A 228 8.01 17.69 -29.31
N GLU A 229 7.39 17.36 -30.45
CA GLU A 229 6.00 16.89 -30.49
C GLU A 229 5.80 15.39 -30.19
N TRP A 230 6.87 14.63 -29.90
CA TRP A 230 6.83 13.18 -29.64
C TRP A 230 7.50 12.80 -28.33
N ASP A 231 8.47 13.59 -27.89
CA ASP A 231 9.19 13.37 -26.65
C ASP A 231 8.48 14.03 -25.45
N SER A 232 8.03 13.17 -24.52
CA SER A 232 7.34 13.56 -23.28
C SER A 232 8.26 13.87 -22.10
N HIS A 233 9.60 13.91 -22.30
CA HIS A 233 10.48 14.44 -21.27
C HIS A 233 10.27 15.96 -21.11
N PRO A 234 10.03 16.49 -19.90
CA PRO A 234 9.99 17.93 -19.69
C PRO A 234 11.34 18.57 -20.07
N ASN A 235 11.28 19.66 -20.83
CA ASN A 235 12.47 20.39 -21.28
C ASN A 235 13.17 21.15 -20.13
N GLU A 236 14.35 21.70 -20.41
CA GLU A 236 15.15 22.44 -19.42
C GLU A 236 14.39 23.60 -18.77
N ARG A 237 13.57 24.32 -19.54
CA ARG A 237 12.75 25.40 -18.99
C ARG A 237 11.74 24.89 -17.97
N ALA A 238 11.11 23.74 -18.22
CA ALA A 238 10.20 23.11 -17.27
C ALA A 238 10.92 22.74 -15.97
N ASN A 239 12.08 22.08 -16.10
CA ASN A 239 12.87 21.63 -14.96
C ASN A 239 13.43 22.81 -14.13
N GLN A 240 13.92 23.87 -14.77
CA GLN A 240 14.34 25.12 -14.10
C GLN A 240 13.18 25.84 -13.41
N THR A 241 11.97 25.75 -13.96
CA THR A 241 10.78 26.36 -13.36
C THR A 241 10.32 25.57 -12.13
N ILE A 242 10.38 24.23 -12.20
CA ILE A 242 9.79 23.35 -11.19
C ILE A 242 10.77 22.95 -10.10
N GLY A 243 12.06 22.83 -10.38
CA GLY A 243 13.09 22.45 -9.40
C GLY A 243 13.04 23.25 -8.10
N PRO A 244 12.99 24.59 -8.13
CA PRO A 244 12.84 25.41 -6.93
C PRO A 244 11.51 25.18 -6.18
N LEU A 245 10.42 24.90 -6.91
CA LEU A 245 9.11 24.60 -6.31
C LEU A 245 9.13 23.25 -5.59
N PHE A 246 9.77 22.24 -6.20
CA PHE A 246 9.96 20.92 -5.64
C PHE A 246 10.79 20.97 -4.36
N VAL A 247 11.95 21.63 -4.39
CA VAL A 247 12.81 21.78 -3.20
C VAL A 247 12.07 22.50 -2.07
N ASN A 248 11.35 23.59 -2.38
CA ASN A 248 10.58 24.31 -1.38
C ASN A 248 9.43 23.47 -0.80
N PHE A 249 8.74 22.68 -1.63
CA PHE A 249 7.70 21.76 -1.15
C PHE A 249 8.28 20.74 -0.16
N VAL A 250 9.38 20.08 -0.51
CA VAL A 250 10.04 19.10 0.36
C VAL A 250 10.53 19.76 1.66
N HIS A 251 11.15 20.95 1.57
CA HIS A 251 11.58 21.71 2.74
C HIS A 251 10.42 22.01 3.70
N LEU A 252 9.27 22.45 3.17
CA LEU A 252 8.08 22.72 3.97
C LEU A 252 7.48 21.44 4.57
N ALA A 253 7.46 20.34 3.81
CA ALA A 253 7.01 19.04 4.30
C ALA A 253 7.86 18.57 5.49
N ILE A 254 9.20 18.63 5.37
CA ILE A 254 10.13 18.29 6.46
C ILE A 254 9.88 19.16 7.70
N ARG A 255 9.61 20.46 7.53
CA ARG A 255 9.38 21.37 8.66
C ARG A 255 8.04 21.20 9.35
N SER A 256 7.04 20.67 8.64
CA SER A 256 5.71 20.38 9.17
C SER A 256 5.62 18.97 9.75
N PHE A 257 6.46 18.04 9.29
CA PHE A 257 6.46 16.66 9.72
C PHE A 257 6.98 16.52 11.16
N THR A 258 6.28 15.71 11.94
CA THR A 258 6.68 15.33 13.30
C THR A 258 6.85 13.82 13.35
N PRO A 259 8.09 13.31 13.40
CA PRO A 259 8.35 11.87 13.45
C PRO A 259 7.67 11.18 14.62
N GLY A 260 7.13 9.99 14.36
CA GLY A 260 6.50 9.11 15.34
C GLY A 260 5.03 9.44 15.64
N ILE A 261 4.40 10.37 14.93
CA ILE A 261 2.94 10.53 14.98
C ILE A 261 2.33 9.34 14.22
N PRO A 262 1.56 8.46 14.89
CA PRO A 262 0.88 7.38 14.19
C PRO A 262 -0.22 7.95 13.28
N PRO A 263 -0.61 7.21 12.22
CA PRO A 263 -1.77 7.55 11.40
C PRO A 263 -2.99 7.88 12.26
N ALA A 264 -3.79 8.87 11.82
CA ALA A 264 -5.02 9.17 12.53
C ALA A 264 -5.96 7.97 12.38
N GLU A 265 -6.48 7.45 13.50
CA GLU A 265 -7.53 6.43 13.45
C GLU A 265 -8.69 6.96 12.61
N SER A 266 -9.07 6.22 11.56
CA SER A 266 -10.25 6.50 10.75
C SER A 266 -11.44 6.70 11.67
N VAL A 267 -12.02 7.90 11.65
CA VAL A 267 -13.22 8.24 12.43
C VAL A 267 -14.40 7.47 11.85
N THR A 268 -14.59 6.23 12.27
CA THR A 268 -15.85 5.52 12.11
C THR A 268 -16.84 6.16 13.10
N GLN A 269 -17.91 6.75 12.58
CA GLN A 269 -18.98 7.30 13.40
C GLN A 269 -19.59 6.18 14.27
N SER A 270 -19.43 6.30 15.58
CA SER A 270 -20.00 5.40 16.58
C SER A 270 -21.48 5.73 16.86
N GLU A 271 -22.37 4.76 16.63
CA GLU A 271 -23.70 4.67 17.28
C GLU A 271 -23.56 3.87 18.61
N PRO A 272 -24.34 4.13 19.68
CA PRO A 272 -23.86 3.94 21.04
C PRO A 272 -23.91 2.49 21.56
N ALA A 273 -22.89 2.20 22.36
CA ALA A 273 -22.53 0.94 22.98
C ALA A 273 -23.65 0.20 23.74
N THR A 274 -23.71 -1.11 23.51
CA THR A 274 -23.97 -2.06 24.60
C THR A 274 -22.66 -2.81 24.88
N GLN A 275 -22.14 -2.63 26.09
CA GLN A 275 -20.90 -3.23 26.57
C GLN A 275 -20.98 -4.76 26.61
N THR A 276 -20.06 -5.43 25.93
CA THR A 276 -19.36 -6.60 26.47
C THR A 276 -17.92 -6.57 25.98
N THR A 277 -17.02 -6.80 26.92
CA THR A 277 -15.57 -6.84 26.77
C THR A 277 -15.13 -7.70 25.59
N ASP A 278 -14.49 -7.13 24.57
CA ASP A 278 -13.70 -7.91 23.64
C ASP A 278 -12.50 -7.14 23.09
N THR A 279 -11.45 -7.93 22.90
CA THR A 279 -10.12 -7.63 22.37
C THR A 279 -10.27 -7.44 20.85
N THR A 280 -10.23 -6.21 20.34
CA THR A 280 -10.45 -5.97 18.90
C THR A 280 -9.16 -5.98 18.09
N VAL A 281 -9.17 -6.95 17.17
CA VAL A 281 -8.21 -7.34 16.14
C VAL A 281 -8.32 -6.41 14.91
N ARG A 282 -7.22 -6.19 14.18
CA ARG A 282 -7.11 -5.41 12.93
C ARG A 282 -7.84 -6.11 11.75
N VAL A 283 -8.51 -5.33 10.90
CA VAL A 283 -9.16 -5.79 9.65
C VAL A 283 -8.17 -5.59 8.51
N ASN A 284 -7.55 -6.66 7.99
CA ASN A 284 -6.54 -6.60 6.93
C ASN A 284 -7.03 -7.41 5.71
N ASP A 285 -7.44 -6.75 4.61
CA ASP A 285 -7.51 -7.34 3.25
C ASP A 285 -8.74 -8.18 2.84
N LEU A 286 -9.80 -7.48 2.40
CA LEU A 286 -10.98 -8.02 1.69
C LEU A 286 -10.63 -8.42 0.26
N LEU A 287 -10.70 -9.73 -0.03
CA LEU A 287 -10.58 -10.31 -1.37
C LEU A 287 -11.84 -10.14 -2.23
N SER A 288 -13.03 -10.26 -1.62
CA SER A 288 -14.32 -10.03 -2.31
C SER A 288 -15.46 -9.84 -1.31
N GLY A 289 -16.16 -8.72 -1.42
CA GLY A 289 -17.50 -8.50 -0.87
C GLY A 289 -18.62 -8.57 -1.93
N PHE A 290 -18.30 -9.10 -3.12
CA PHE A 290 -19.25 -9.33 -4.21
C PHE A 290 -19.96 -8.10 -4.81
N GLU A 291 -19.41 -6.91 -4.58
CA GLU A 291 -19.84 -5.63 -5.16
C GLU A 291 -19.41 -5.50 -6.64
N ILE A 292 -19.92 -6.40 -7.47
CA ILE A 292 -19.64 -6.50 -8.91
C ILE A 292 -20.96 -6.59 -9.69
N ALA A 293 -20.96 -5.99 -10.88
CA ALA A 293 -22.19 -5.92 -11.70
C ALA A 293 -22.71 -7.31 -12.09
N GLU A 294 -21.81 -8.26 -12.37
CA GLU A 294 -22.13 -9.64 -12.70
C GLU A 294 -20.91 -10.56 -12.46
N LEU A 295 -21.17 -11.87 -12.33
CA LEU A 295 -20.13 -12.90 -12.31
C LEU A 295 -19.69 -13.16 -13.76
N SER A 296 -18.65 -12.47 -14.21
CA SER A 296 -18.16 -12.63 -15.59
C SER A 296 -17.64 -14.03 -15.87
N GLU A 297 -18.01 -14.62 -17.01
CA GLU A 297 -17.58 -15.98 -17.40
C GLU A 297 -16.05 -16.09 -17.61
N ASP A 298 -15.36 -14.96 -17.82
CA ASP A 298 -13.90 -14.91 -17.97
C ASP A 298 -13.16 -15.13 -16.64
N ARG A 299 -13.82 -14.90 -15.50
CA ARG A 299 -13.22 -14.98 -14.16
C ARG A 299 -13.91 -15.99 -13.26
N TRP A 300 -15.23 -16.08 -13.36
CA TRP A 300 -16.06 -16.99 -12.59
C TRP A 300 -16.51 -18.16 -13.46
N TRP A 301 -16.52 -19.34 -12.87
CA TRP A 301 -16.94 -20.56 -13.55
C TRP A 301 -17.82 -21.40 -12.64
N THR A 302 -18.61 -22.28 -13.26
CA THR A 302 -19.43 -23.27 -12.55
C THR A 302 -19.18 -24.65 -13.14
N TYR A 303 -19.41 -25.69 -12.35
CA TYR A 303 -19.36 -27.07 -12.82
C TYR A 303 -20.40 -27.93 -12.14
N THR A 304 -20.72 -29.05 -12.77
CA THR A 304 -21.54 -30.13 -12.23
C THR A 304 -20.91 -31.47 -12.53
N ASN A 305 -20.96 -32.36 -11.55
CA ASN A 305 -20.61 -33.77 -11.65
C ASN A 305 -21.86 -34.57 -11.25
N GLU A 306 -22.47 -35.20 -12.25
CA GLU A 306 -23.71 -35.95 -12.08
C GLU A 306 -23.59 -37.07 -11.04
N PRO A 307 -24.66 -37.36 -10.26
CA PRO A 307 -26.02 -36.83 -10.42
C PRO A 307 -26.26 -35.42 -9.85
N VAL A 308 -26.94 -34.54 -10.59
CA VAL A 308 -27.37 -33.21 -10.13
C VAL A 308 -28.81 -32.94 -10.56
N ASN A 309 -29.73 -32.66 -9.62
CA ASN A 309 -31.10 -32.28 -9.96
C ASN A 309 -31.17 -30.79 -10.37
N SER A 310 -30.52 -29.93 -9.60
CA SER A 310 -30.36 -28.50 -9.93
C SER A 310 -29.16 -27.88 -9.24
N PHE A 311 -28.51 -26.93 -9.89
CA PHE A 311 -27.46 -26.08 -9.31
C PHE A 311 -27.49 -24.69 -9.95
N ALA A 312 -27.37 -23.65 -9.14
CA ALA A 312 -27.18 -22.27 -9.58
C ALA A 312 -26.22 -21.54 -8.65
N CYS A 313 -25.31 -20.75 -9.21
CA CYS A 313 -24.42 -19.84 -8.48
C CYS A 313 -24.56 -18.44 -9.07
N MET A 314 -24.96 -17.47 -8.24
CA MET A 314 -25.38 -16.15 -8.68
C MET A 314 -25.21 -15.10 -7.57
N LEU A 315 -25.30 -13.82 -7.91
CA LEU A 315 -25.34 -12.74 -6.92
C LEU A 315 -26.76 -12.64 -6.34
N ASP A 316 -26.86 -12.36 -5.05
CA ASP A 316 -28.11 -12.10 -4.32
C ASP A 316 -27.98 -10.84 -3.44
N GLN A 317 -29.12 -10.32 -2.97
CA GLN A 317 -29.18 -9.14 -2.11
C GLN A 317 -30.16 -9.35 -0.94
N PRO A 318 -29.90 -8.78 0.26
CA PRO A 318 -28.73 -7.97 0.62
C PRO A 318 -27.52 -8.83 1.00
N GLY A 319 -26.33 -8.23 0.94
CA GLY A 319 -25.12 -8.78 1.57
C GLY A 319 -25.16 -8.69 3.10
N ARG A 320 -24.08 -9.10 3.76
CA ARG A 320 -23.97 -9.11 5.22
C ARG A 320 -23.72 -7.71 5.78
N GLU A 321 -22.66 -7.07 5.31
CA GLU A 321 -22.29 -5.67 5.59
C GLU A 321 -22.23 -4.84 4.29
N SER A 322 -22.76 -5.41 3.21
CA SER A 322 -22.65 -4.95 1.83
C SER A 322 -24.02 -5.07 1.10
N ASP A 323 -24.09 -4.62 -0.16
CA ASP A 323 -25.33 -4.65 -0.94
C ASP A 323 -25.54 -6.01 -1.63
N GLN A 324 -24.46 -6.77 -1.88
CA GLN A 324 -24.48 -8.03 -2.63
C GLN A 324 -23.76 -9.19 -1.90
N THR A 325 -24.17 -10.42 -2.18
CA THR A 325 -23.53 -11.66 -1.69
C THR A 325 -23.53 -12.74 -2.77
N LEU A 326 -22.61 -13.70 -2.70
CA LEU A 326 -22.66 -14.90 -3.52
C LEU A 326 -23.68 -15.89 -2.96
N ARG A 327 -24.61 -16.34 -3.80
CA ARG A 327 -25.61 -17.37 -3.46
C ARG A 327 -25.45 -18.62 -4.30
N MET A 328 -25.52 -19.77 -3.64
CA MET A 328 -25.61 -21.08 -4.28
C MET A 328 -26.93 -21.76 -3.91
N ASP A 329 -27.79 -22.02 -4.90
CA ASP A 329 -28.98 -22.85 -4.77
C ASP A 329 -28.70 -24.25 -5.35
N PHE A 330 -29.00 -25.31 -4.62
CA PHE A 330 -28.67 -26.67 -5.08
C PHE A 330 -29.63 -27.76 -4.61
N ASP A 331 -29.75 -28.81 -5.43
CA ASP A 331 -30.38 -30.10 -5.13
C ASP A 331 -29.53 -31.18 -5.81
N ILE A 332 -28.73 -31.88 -5.01
CA ILE A 332 -27.66 -32.77 -5.44
C ILE A 332 -27.85 -34.13 -4.76
N PRO A 333 -28.22 -35.17 -5.52
CA PRO A 333 -28.22 -36.54 -5.00
C PRO A 333 -26.83 -36.98 -4.54
N ARG A 334 -26.78 -38.01 -3.67
CA ARG A 334 -25.53 -38.63 -3.22
C ARG A 334 -24.63 -38.97 -4.40
N GLU A 335 -23.31 -38.92 -4.17
CA GLU A 335 -22.26 -39.11 -5.18
C GLU A 335 -22.16 -37.97 -6.22
N GLY A 336 -23.16 -37.10 -6.30
CA GLY A 336 -23.12 -35.89 -7.12
C GLY A 336 -22.38 -34.74 -6.46
N SER A 337 -21.93 -33.79 -7.26
CA SER A 337 -21.37 -32.53 -6.78
C SER A 337 -21.53 -31.41 -7.79
N ALA A 338 -21.53 -30.18 -7.31
CA ALA A 338 -21.51 -28.98 -8.14
C ALA A 338 -20.76 -27.88 -7.39
N GLY A 339 -20.34 -26.84 -8.11
CA GLY A 339 -19.67 -25.74 -7.46
C GLY A 339 -19.48 -24.54 -8.37
N CYS A 340 -19.08 -23.44 -7.76
CA CYS A 340 -18.60 -22.29 -8.49
C CYS A 340 -17.25 -21.83 -7.96
N GLY A 341 -16.43 -21.35 -8.88
CA GLY A 341 -15.06 -20.99 -8.60
C GLY A 341 -14.68 -19.70 -9.31
N VAL A 342 -13.53 -19.20 -8.87
CA VAL A 342 -12.93 -17.95 -9.34
C VAL A 342 -11.49 -18.24 -9.73
N ASN A 343 -11.11 -17.75 -10.90
CA ASN A 343 -9.72 -17.77 -11.35
C ASN A 343 -8.97 -16.56 -10.79
N PHE A 344 -7.75 -16.79 -10.35
CA PHE A 344 -6.79 -15.76 -9.97
C PHE A 344 -5.74 -15.59 -11.06
N GLN A 345 -5.09 -14.43 -11.07
CA GLN A 345 -3.88 -14.25 -11.85
C GLN A 345 -2.73 -15.03 -11.19
N SER A 346 -1.70 -15.38 -11.96
CA SER A 346 -0.50 -16.02 -11.43
C SER A 346 0.12 -15.16 -10.32
N ASP A 347 0.47 -15.78 -9.19
CA ASP A 347 1.01 -15.14 -7.98
C ASP A 347 0.06 -14.09 -7.38
N PRO A 348 -0.98 -14.52 -6.64
CA PRO A 348 -1.96 -13.62 -6.06
C PRO A 348 -1.42 -12.86 -4.83
N GLY A 349 -0.14 -13.03 -4.47
CA GLY A 349 0.49 -12.35 -3.34
C GLY A 349 0.04 -12.88 -1.98
N TRP A 350 -0.35 -14.16 -1.89
CA TRP A 350 -0.89 -14.72 -0.64
C TRP A 350 0.19 -15.33 0.27
N ALA A 351 1.46 -15.27 -0.14
CA ALA A 351 2.60 -15.92 0.53
C ALA A 351 2.77 -15.52 2.01
N ASP A 352 2.43 -14.26 2.34
CA ASP A 352 2.61 -13.70 3.68
C ASP A 352 1.38 -13.86 4.60
N TYR A 353 0.34 -14.54 4.12
CA TYR A 353 -0.86 -14.83 4.90
C TYR A 353 -0.83 -16.24 5.46
N ASP A 354 -1.64 -16.49 6.50
CA ASP A 354 -1.77 -17.80 7.13
C ASP A 354 -3.10 -18.48 6.82
N GLY A 355 -4.03 -17.78 6.17
CA GLY A 355 -5.33 -18.32 5.84
C GLY A 355 -6.26 -17.35 5.15
N ILE A 356 -7.51 -17.80 5.05
CA ILE A 356 -8.63 -17.04 4.53
C ILE A 356 -9.80 -17.12 5.52
N ARG A 357 -10.54 -16.03 5.66
CA ARG A 357 -11.82 -15.99 6.34
C ARG A 357 -12.91 -15.53 5.39
N PHE A 358 -14.13 -15.95 5.65
CA PHE A 358 -15.32 -15.46 4.97
C PHE A 358 -16.52 -15.62 5.89
N TYR A 359 -17.62 -14.98 5.57
CA TYR A 359 -18.88 -15.17 6.26
C TYR A 359 -19.81 -15.99 5.39
N TRP A 360 -20.61 -16.82 6.02
CA TRP A 360 -21.65 -17.56 5.34
C TRP A 360 -22.94 -17.66 6.16
N LYS A 361 -24.04 -17.95 5.49
CA LYS A 361 -25.27 -18.42 6.11
C LYS A 361 -25.91 -19.46 5.20
N ALA A 362 -26.85 -20.23 5.73
CA ALA A 362 -27.56 -21.25 4.98
C ALA A 362 -29.03 -21.33 5.38
N ASP A 363 -29.89 -21.82 4.50
CA ASP A 363 -31.31 -22.02 4.82
C ASP A 363 -31.56 -23.18 5.81
N GLN A 364 -30.52 -23.95 6.14
CA GLN A 364 -30.57 -25.01 7.14
C GLN A 364 -29.18 -25.35 7.72
N LEU A 365 -29.20 -26.10 8.81
CA LEU A 365 -28.03 -26.64 9.49
C LEU A 365 -27.43 -27.81 8.72
N ASP A 366 -26.14 -28.06 8.92
CA ASP A 366 -25.44 -29.28 8.51
C ASP A 366 -25.45 -29.57 6.99
N LEU A 367 -25.56 -28.52 6.16
CA LEU A 367 -25.17 -28.58 4.76
C LEU A 367 -23.64 -28.71 4.71
N VAL A 368 -23.16 -29.65 3.90
CA VAL A 368 -21.74 -29.93 3.73
C VAL A 368 -21.24 -29.20 2.50
N MET A 369 -20.20 -28.39 2.69
CA MET A 369 -19.51 -27.66 1.64
C MET A 369 -18.02 -27.98 1.71
N VAL A 370 -17.38 -28.09 0.56
CA VAL A 370 -15.92 -28.12 0.45
C VAL A 370 -15.46 -26.75 -0.03
N PHE A 371 -14.61 -26.10 0.75
CA PHE A 371 -13.82 -24.97 0.27
C PHE A 371 -12.49 -25.50 -0.26
N ALA A 372 -12.09 -25.06 -1.44
CA ALA A 372 -10.83 -25.48 -2.06
C ALA A 372 -10.05 -24.31 -2.65
N LEU A 373 -8.73 -24.40 -2.54
CA LEU A 373 -7.77 -23.60 -3.30
C LEU A 373 -6.89 -24.54 -4.09
N ALA A 374 -6.60 -24.20 -5.35
CA ALA A 374 -5.58 -24.93 -6.10
C ALA A 374 -4.31 -24.13 -6.28
N ALA A 375 -3.20 -24.83 -6.08
CA ALA A 375 -1.86 -24.29 -6.20
C ALA A 375 -1.00 -25.10 -7.17
N THR A 376 -0.06 -24.42 -7.83
CA THR A 376 1.00 -25.04 -8.67
C THR A 376 2.36 -25.04 -7.93
N ASP A 377 3.41 -25.60 -8.53
CA ASP A 377 4.79 -25.56 -8.01
C ASP A 377 5.79 -24.81 -8.93
N SER A 378 5.30 -24.36 -10.10
CA SER A 378 6.05 -23.69 -11.17
C SER A 378 5.07 -23.07 -12.19
N ASP A 379 5.58 -22.45 -13.28
CA ASP A 379 4.82 -21.88 -14.42
C ASP A 379 3.95 -22.91 -15.21
N LEU A 380 3.56 -24.02 -14.60
CA LEU A 380 2.66 -25.01 -15.18
C LEU A 380 1.28 -24.39 -15.46
N ALA A 381 0.61 -24.91 -16.49
CA ALA A 381 -0.73 -24.47 -16.85
C ALA A 381 -1.73 -24.71 -15.71
N ALA A 382 -2.70 -23.81 -15.53
CA ALA A 382 -3.72 -23.87 -14.48
C ALA A 382 -4.52 -25.19 -14.41
N GLU A 383 -4.48 -26.00 -15.47
CA GLU A 383 -5.10 -27.33 -15.57
C GLU A 383 -4.37 -28.42 -14.77
N GLU A 384 -3.12 -28.19 -14.35
CA GLU A 384 -2.31 -29.13 -13.56
C GLU A 384 -2.22 -28.73 -12.07
N ALA A 385 -2.96 -27.71 -11.66
CA ALA A 385 -2.98 -27.21 -10.29
C ALA A 385 -3.60 -28.24 -9.33
N ALA A 386 -2.93 -28.50 -8.20
CA ALA A 386 -3.42 -29.44 -7.21
C ALA A 386 -4.44 -28.75 -6.29
N PRO A 387 -5.68 -29.27 -6.16
CA PRO A 387 -6.66 -28.75 -5.22
C PRO A 387 -6.32 -29.18 -3.79
N PHE A 388 -6.41 -28.23 -2.87
CA PHE A 388 -6.32 -28.44 -1.43
C PHE A 388 -7.63 -27.99 -0.80
N GLU A 389 -8.23 -28.88 -0.01
CA GLU A 389 -9.63 -28.83 0.39
C GLU A 389 -9.78 -28.75 1.92
N LYS A 390 -10.86 -28.09 2.35
CA LYS A 390 -11.38 -28.13 3.71
C LYS A 390 -12.87 -28.44 3.67
N LEU A 391 -13.28 -29.50 4.36
CA LEU A 391 -14.68 -29.84 4.58
C LEU A 391 -15.28 -28.96 5.68
N LEU A 392 -16.44 -28.37 5.41
CA LEU A 392 -17.14 -27.43 6.28
C LEU A 392 -18.61 -27.82 6.40
N SER A 393 -19.25 -27.46 7.52
CA SER A 393 -20.68 -27.69 7.77
C SER A 393 -21.39 -26.40 8.21
N THR A 394 -22.51 -26.08 7.58
CA THR A 394 -23.24 -24.81 7.82
C THR A 394 -23.91 -24.76 9.20
N SER A 395 -23.99 -23.55 9.73
CA SER A 395 -24.58 -23.25 11.05
C SER A 395 -26.02 -22.70 10.98
N GLY A 396 -26.66 -22.72 9.81
CA GLY A 396 -28.04 -22.26 9.62
C GLY A 396 -28.15 -20.81 9.16
N GLU A 397 -29.29 -20.18 9.45
CA GLU A 397 -29.75 -18.93 8.80
C GLU A 397 -28.96 -17.68 9.19
N GLU A 398 -28.22 -17.73 10.29
CA GLU A 398 -27.42 -16.61 10.78
C GLU A 398 -26.05 -16.56 10.10
N TRP A 399 -25.59 -15.35 9.80
CA TRP A 399 -24.23 -15.12 9.31
C TRP A 399 -23.20 -15.55 10.35
N THR A 400 -22.34 -16.48 9.97
CA THR A 400 -21.22 -16.93 10.80
C THR A 400 -19.91 -16.79 10.07
N GLN A 401 -18.86 -16.44 10.82
CA GLN A 401 -17.51 -16.38 10.30
C GLN A 401 -16.94 -17.79 10.19
N VAL A 402 -16.36 -18.08 9.04
CA VAL A 402 -15.52 -19.25 8.79
C VAL A 402 -14.09 -18.78 8.65
N THR A 403 -13.17 -19.54 9.23
CA THR A 403 -11.73 -19.33 9.09
C THR A 403 -11.09 -20.63 8.64
N VAL A 404 -10.33 -20.57 7.56
CA VAL A 404 -9.58 -21.70 6.99
C VAL A 404 -8.11 -21.29 6.96
N LEU A 405 -7.29 -21.92 7.81
CA LEU A 405 -5.85 -21.72 7.76
C LEU A 405 -5.24 -22.51 6.60
N TRP A 406 -4.12 -22.07 6.06
CA TRP A 406 -3.36 -22.84 5.07
C TRP A 406 -2.98 -24.22 5.60
N SER A 407 -2.67 -24.33 6.89
CA SER A 407 -2.38 -25.60 7.55
C SER A 407 -3.60 -26.54 7.67
N ASP A 408 -4.81 -26.02 7.51
CA ASP A 408 -6.06 -26.80 7.53
C ASP A 408 -6.37 -27.44 6.18
N LEU A 409 -5.73 -26.98 5.10
CA LEU A 409 -5.99 -27.46 3.75
C LEU A 409 -5.25 -28.78 3.50
N VAL A 410 -5.99 -29.75 2.97
CA VAL A 410 -5.47 -31.08 2.64
C VAL A 410 -5.61 -31.30 1.15
N LYS A 411 -4.55 -31.77 0.49
CA LYS A 411 -4.60 -32.10 -0.94
C LYS A 411 -5.73 -33.09 -1.21
N ALA A 412 -6.54 -32.84 -2.22
CA ALA A 412 -7.69 -33.66 -2.51
C ALA A 412 -7.27 -35.07 -2.94
N ASP A 413 -7.79 -36.09 -2.26
CA ASP A 413 -7.42 -37.50 -2.50
C ASP A 413 -7.69 -37.94 -3.95
N TRP A 414 -8.74 -37.40 -4.57
CA TRP A 414 -9.15 -37.75 -5.93
C TRP A 414 -8.19 -37.22 -7.01
N PHE A 415 -7.35 -36.23 -6.68
CA PHE A 415 -6.34 -35.70 -7.61
C PHE A 415 -5.11 -36.62 -7.74
N GLY A 416 -4.87 -37.46 -6.73
CA GLY A 416 -3.74 -38.38 -6.70
C GLY A 416 -2.39 -37.69 -6.52
N ASP A 417 -1.34 -38.29 -7.10
CA ASP A 417 0.05 -37.87 -6.87
C ASP A 417 0.53 -36.70 -7.75
N ALA A 418 -0.30 -36.21 -8.68
CA ALA A 418 0.06 -35.11 -9.59
C ALA A 418 0.12 -33.75 -8.87
N GLY A 419 0.92 -32.80 -9.36
CA GLY A 419 1.06 -31.45 -8.78
C GLY A 419 1.72 -31.41 -7.39
N PRO A 420 1.80 -30.23 -6.75
CA PRO A 420 2.49 -30.08 -5.46
C PRO A 420 1.90 -30.97 -4.37
N SER A 421 2.75 -31.43 -3.45
CA SER A 421 2.34 -32.24 -2.29
C SER A 421 1.97 -31.39 -1.07
N GLN A 422 2.32 -30.11 -1.07
CA GLN A 422 2.04 -29.16 0.00
C GLN A 422 1.36 -27.93 -0.58
N PHE A 423 0.45 -27.35 0.18
CA PHE A 423 -0.19 -26.11 -0.21
C PHE A 423 0.82 -24.97 -0.09
N ASP A 424 1.03 -24.25 -1.18
CA ASP A 424 1.85 -23.04 -1.21
C ASP A 424 0.95 -21.86 -1.62
N PRO A 425 0.67 -20.91 -0.70
CA PRO A 425 -0.19 -19.78 -1.01
C PRO A 425 0.40 -18.85 -2.08
N ALA A 426 1.71 -18.89 -2.34
CA ALA A 426 2.33 -18.08 -3.40
C ALA A 426 1.89 -18.52 -4.82
N TRP A 427 1.39 -19.74 -4.98
CA TRP A 427 1.09 -20.32 -6.29
C TRP A 427 -0.39 -20.62 -6.50
N VAL A 428 -1.27 -19.92 -5.78
CA VAL A 428 -2.72 -20.13 -5.90
C VAL A 428 -3.24 -19.57 -7.23
N VAL A 429 -3.94 -20.42 -8.00
CA VAL A 429 -4.43 -20.06 -9.34
C VAL A 429 -5.95 -20.03 -9.45
N TRP A 430 -6.67 -20.73 -8.58
CA TRP A 430 -8.13 -20.63 -8.49
C TRP A 430 -8.64 -21.11 -7.13
N ALA A 431 -9.85 -20.67 -6.78
CA ALA A 431 -10.62 -21.11 -5.61
C ALA A 431 -11.99 -21.62 -6.04
N TYR A 432 -12.59 -22.54 -5.29
CA TYR A 432 -14.01 -22.87 -5.45
C TYR A 432 -14.71 -23.22 -4.15
N PHE A 433 -16.03 -23.05 -4.19
CA PHE A 433 -16.97 -23.61 -3.21
C PHE A 433 -17.74 -24.75 -3.89
N ASN A 434 -17.63 -25.95 -3.33
CA ASN A 434 -18.31 -27.15 -3.81
C ASN A 434 -19.40 -27.55 -2.83
N VAL A 435 -20.55 -27.92 -3.39
CA VAL A 435 -21.72 -28.46 -2.71
C VAL A 435 -22.04 -29.84 -3.28
N GLY A 436 -22.67 -30.67 -2.46
CA GLY A 436 -22.85 -32.09 -2.72
C GLY A 436 -21.94 -32.92 -1.82
N TYR A 437 -22.42 -34.10 -1.42
CA TYR A 437 -21.68 -34.96 -0.50
C TYR A 437 -21.89 -36.43 -0.88
N TRP A 438 -20.80 -37.19 -0.91
CA TRP A 438 -20.82 -38.54 -1.43
C TRP A 438 -21.63 -39.52 -0.57
N GLU A 439 -21.89 -39.20 0.71
CA GLU A 439 -22.65 -40.09 1.61
C GLU A 439 -24.18 -39.86 1.61
N LYS A 440 -24.67 -38.67 1.20
CA LYS A 440 -26.10 -38.33 1.30
C LYS A 440 -26.53 -37.31 0.25
N ASP A 441 -27.81 -37.40 -0.13
CA ASP A 441 -28.47 -36.36 -0.91
C ASP A 441 -28.47 -35.04 -0.12
N GLN A 442 -28.28 -33.92 -0.80
CA GLN A 442 -28.18 -32.61 -0.20
C GLN A 442 -28.86 -31.56 -1.08
N ALA A 443 -29.80 -30.82 -0.51
CA ALA A 443 -30.50 -29.74 -1.22
C ALA A 443 -30.71 -28.56 -0.27
N GLY A 444 -30.41 -27.35 -0.71
CA GLY A 444 -30.53 -26.13 0.10
C GLY A 444 -29.89 -24.92 -0.57
N THR A 445 -29.70 -23.88 0.25
CA THR A 445 -29.16 -22.60 -0.17
C THR A 445 -28.04 -22.16 0.76
N ILE A 446 -26.93 -21.71 0.20
CA ILE A 446 -25.80 -21.13 0.95
C ILE A 446 -25.49 -19.74 0.39
N TRP A 447 -25.28 -18.78 1.27
CA TRP A 447 -24.77 -17.45 0.94
C TRP A 447 -23.38 -17.28 1.52
N ILE A 448 -22.48 -16.64 0.78
CA ILE A 448 -21.09 -16.38 1.14
C ILE A 448 -20.78 -14.91 0.89
N ASP A 449 -20.06 -14.29 1.82
CA ASP A 449 -19.73 -12.88 1.75
C ASP A 449 -18.41 -12.57 2.49
N ASP A 450 -17.89 -11.36 2.32
CA ASP A 450 -16.75 -10.82 3.07
C ASP A 450 -15.50 -11.73 3.07
N ILE A 451 -15.11 -12.26 1.90
CA ILE A 451 -13.92 -13.11 1.77
C ILE A 451 -12.68 -12.25 2.00
N GLN A 452 -11.83 -12.64 2.95
CA GLN A 452 -10.68 -11.87 3.43
C GLN A 452 -9.48 -12.78 3.68
N LEU A 453 -8.26 -12.33 3.38
CA LEU A 453 -7.06 -13.01 3.85
C LEU A 453 -6.83 -12.73 5.33
N ILE A 454 -6.11 -13.61 6.01
CA ILE A 454 -5.79 -13.45 7.42
C ILE A 454 -4.37 -13.90 7.76
N ASN A 455 -3.80 -13.27 8.77
CA ASN A 455 -2.61 -13.75 9.46
C ASN A 455 -3.05 -14.39 10.78
N ALA A 456 -2.57 -15.59 11.05
CA ALA A 456 -2.76 -16.30 12.29
C ALA A 456 -1.72 -15.77 13.29
N ASN A 457 -2.19 -15.11 14.34
CA ASN A 457 -1.32 -14.65 15.43
C ASN A 457 -0.56 -15.79 16.13
#